data_AF-A0A1S6YAC9-F1
#
_entry.id   AF-A0A1S6YAC9-F1
#
_cell.length_a   1.000
_cell.length_b   1.000
_cell.length_c   1.000
_cell.angle_alpha   90.00
_cell.angle_beta   90.00
_cell.angle_gamma   90.00
#
_symmetry.space_group_name_H-M   'P 1'
#
loop_
_entity.id
_entity.type
_entity.pdbx_description
1 polymer ?
#
loop_
_entity_poly.entity_id
_entity_poly.type
_entity_poly.pdbx_seq_one_letter_code
_entity_poly.pdbx_strand_id
1 'polypeptide(L)'
;MEGQIGRLNTLYDFRTLISREGWLPPVIDEAVDVAHITPRQIRTASHVYEIIVPERFVSNPPSWRTWLMAGLSSSGPDETVSVTPENRLQKALWQAAVRQGWGEGRQSADQTLEANFNRLTRDYRGMLMYSQLLRQGFITAPVVTDQQQTVTGDRQKLTTGDRVRSLKENAGFVPDKTQWHPVIRKVQP
;
A
#
# COMPACT_ATOMS: atom_id res chain seq x y z
N MET A 1 -10.53 -10.36 -20.25
CA MET A 1 -9.76 -10.03 -19.02
C MET A 1 -8.38 -9.44 -19.31
N GLU A 2 -7.68 -9.83 -20.39
CA GLU A 2 -6.33 -9.30 -20.72
C GLU A 2 -6.26 -7.77 -20.99
N GLY A 3 -7.30 -7.19 -21.60
CA GLY A 3 -7.33 -5.73 -21.84
C GLY A 3 -7.38 -4.89 -20.56
N GLN A 4 -8.05 -5.39 -19.51
CA GLN A 4 -8.10 -4.73 -18.20
C GLN A 4 -6.77 -4.82 -17.47
N ILE A 5 -6.09 -5.97 -17.58
CA ILE A 5 -4.73 -6.21 -17.06
C ILE A 5 -3.71 -5.25 -17.68
N GLY A 6 -3.75 -5.07 -19.00
CA GLY A 6 -2.87 -4.13 -19.70
C GLY A 6 -3.08 -2.70 -19.22
N ARG A 7 -4.33 -2.26 -19.06
CA ARG A 7 -4.67 -0.93 -18.55
C ARG A 7 -4.17 -0.69 -17.12
N LEU A 8 -4.27 -1.69 -16.24
CA LEU A 8 -3.77 -1.57 -14.86
C LEU A 8 -2.24 -1.44 -14.80
N ASN A 9 -1.50 -2.11 -15.70
CA ASN A 9 -0.05 -1.94 -15.80
C ASN A 9 0.33 -0.51 -16.20
N THR A 10 -0.44 0.11 -17.10
CA THR A 10 -0.20 1.49 -17.54
C THR A 10 -0.60 2.52 -16.48
N LEU A 11 -1.69 2.28 -15.75
CA LEU A 11 -2.19 3.21 -14.73
C LEU A 11 -1.35 3.19 -13.44
N TYR A 12 -0.86 2.02 -13.04
CA TYR A 12 -0.12 1.83 -11.79
C TYR A 12 1.31 1.37 -12.08
N ASP A 13 2.12 2.27 -12.63
CA ASP A 13 3.53 2.00 -12.86
C ASP A 13 4.36 2.36 -11.61
N PHE A 14 4.68 1.36 -10.79
CA PHE A 14 5.51 1.53 -9.60
C PHE A 14 7.00 1.65 -9.92
N ARG A 15 7.43 1.29 -11.14
CA ARG A 15 8.85 1.32 -11.53
C ARG A 15 9.39 2.73 -11.52
N THR A 16 8.54 3.70 -11.85
CA THR A 16 8.88 5.13 -11.85
C THR A 16 8.98 5.74 -10.47
N LEU A 17 8.47 5.04 -9.44
CA LEU A 17 8.43 5.54 -8.06
C LEU A 17 9.63 5.09 -7.24
N ILE A 18 10.35 4.06 -7.69
CA ILE A 18 11.47 3.50 -6.93
C ILE A 18 12.65 4.43 -7.01
N SER A 19 13.27 4.66 -5.85
CA SER A 19 14.47 5.47 -5.75
C SER A 19 15.63 4.78 -6.48
N ARG A 20 16.65 5.56 -6.85
CA ARG A 20 17.90 5.01 -7.40
C ARG A 20 18.59 4.04 -6.44
N GLU A 21 18.30 4.15 -5.15
CA GLU A 21 18.84 3.32 -4.08
C GLU A 21 17.99 2.04 -3.86
N GLY A 22 16.90 1.84 -4.61
CA GLY A 22 16.12 0.60 -4.59
C GLY A 22 15.07 0.51 -3.48
N TRP A 23 14.66 1.64 -2.90
CA TRP A 23 13.55 1.69 -1.96
C TRP A 23 12.29 2.26 -2.61
N LEU A 24 11.14 1.78 -2.14
CA LEU A 24 9.83 2.29 -2.49
C LEU A 24 9.48 3.44 -1.54
N PRO A 25 8.97 4.58 -2.04
CA PRO A 25 8.66 5.74 -1.21
C PRO A 25 7.57 5.45 -0.18
N PRO A 26 7.51 6.26 0.89
CA PRO A 26 6.41 6.16 1.84
C PRO A 26 5.09 6.52 1.19
N VAL A 27 4.01 6.01 1.76
CA VAL A 27 2.64 6.39 1.39
C VAL A 27 2.21 7.53 2.28
N ILE A 28 1.94 8.68 1.67
CA ILE A 28 1.40 9.85 2.37
C ILE A 28 -0.12 9.89 2.17
N ASP A 29 -0.87 10.08 3.24
CA ASP A 29 -2.29 10.42 3.22
C ASP A 29 -2.47 11.93 3.40
N GLU A 30 -3.46 12.49 2.72
CA GLU A 30 -3.80 13.92 2.80
C GLU A 30 -5.27 14.07 3.18
N ALA A 31 -5.51 14.84 4.23
CA ALA A 31 -6.84 15.33 4.57
C ALA A 31 -6.90 16.85 4.38
N VAL A 32 -7.89 17.31 3.62
CA VAL A 32 -8.10 18.72 3.30
C VAL A 32 -9.31 19.25 4.09
N ASP A 33 -9.26 20.50 4.53
CA ASP A 33 -10.33 21.20 5.26
C ASP A 33 -10.85 20.44 6.49
N VAL A 34 -9.90 19.97 7.31
CA VAL A 34 -10.20 19.21 8.53
C VAL A 34 -10.63 20.15 9.64
N ALA A 35 -11.73 19.82 10.32
CA ALA A 35 -12.18 20.49 11.53
C ALA A 35 -12.32 19.49 12.68
N HIS A 36 -11.65 19.78 13.80
CA HIS A 36 -11.85 19.08 15.06
C HIS A 36 -12.59 20.00 16.03
N ILE A 37 -13.81 19.63 16.37
CA ILE A 37 -14.71 20.44 17.20
C ILE A 37 -14.91 19.73 18.53
N THR A 38 -14.62 20.44 19.60
CA THR A 38 -14.98 20.07 20.98
C THR A 38 -15.91 21.14 21.54
N PRO A 39 -16.66 20.88 22.62
CA PRO A 39 -17.54 21.89 23.22
C PRO A 39 -16.85 23.21 23.62
N ARG A 40 -15.52 23.21 23.76
CA ARG A 40 -14.72 24.37 24.20
C ARG A 40 -13.73 24.89 23.16
N GLN A 41 -13.55 24.20 22.03
CA GLN A 41 -12.52 24.56 21.04
C GLN A 41 -12.89 24.05 19.65
N ILE A 42 -12.68 24.90 18.64
CA ILE A 42 -12.67 24.52 17.23
C ILE A 42 -11.23 24.64 16.73
N ARG A 43 -10.71 23.57 16.14
CA ARG A 43 -9.41 23.55 15.45
C ARG A 43 -9.63 23.18 13.99
N THR A 44 -9.26 24.08 13.09
CA THR A 44 -9.31 23.82 11.65
C THR A 44 -7.90 23.70 11.08
N ALA A 45 -7.75 22.91 10.02
CA ALA A 45 -6.53 22.77 9.25
C ALA A 45 -6.88 22.64 7.76
N SER A 46 -6.26 23.46 6.91
CA SER A 46 -6.47 23.36 5.47
C SER A 46 -5.91 22.06 4.88
N HIS A 47 -4.76 21.60 5.39
CA HIS A 47 -4.13 20.35 4.99
C HIS A 47 -3.54 19.63 6.20
N VAL A 48 -3.73 18.32 6.28
CA VAL A 48 -3.07 17.42 7.22
C VAL A 48 -2.44 16.30 6.40
N TYR A 49 -1.13 16.13 6.54
CA TYR A 49 -0.40 15.05 5.90
C TYR A 49 0.02 14.01 6.93
N GLU A 50 -0.11 12.73 6.59
CA GLU A 50 0.30 11.63 7.46
C GLU A 50 1.08 10.57 6.66
N ILE A 51 2.16 10.05 7.24
CA ILE A 51 2.87 8.89 6.68
C ILE A 51 2.14 7.63 7.19
N ILE A 52 1.31 7.03 6.35
CA ILE A 52 0.52 5.85 6.74
C ILE A 52 1.24 4.53 6.47
N VAL A 53 2.24 4.53 5.57
CA VAL A 53 3.15 3.41 5.33
C VAL A 53 4.55 3.97 5.13
N PRO A 54 5.56 3.56 5.92
CA PRO A 54 6.93 4.00 5.72
C PRO A 54 7.53 3.41 4.46
N GLU A 55 8.60 4.03 3.97
CA GLU A 55 9.44 3.49 2.91
C GLU A 55 10.05 2.14 3.29
N ARG A 56 10.39 1.37 2.26
CA ARG A 56 11.05 0.07 2.44
C ARG A 56 11.87 -0.29 1.22
N PHE A 57 12.93 -1.07 1.43
CA PHE A 57 13.64 -1.69 0.33
C PHE A 57 12.74 -2.70 -0.39
N VAL A 58 12.86 -2.73 -1.71
CA VAL A 58 12.18 -3.70 -2.56
C VAL A 58 13.18 -4.32 -3.53
N SER A 59 13.17 -5.64 -3.65
CA SER A 59 14.06 -6.32 -4.60
C SER A 59 13.63 -6.10 -6.05
N ASN A 60 12.31 -6.05 -6.27
CA ASN A 60 11.69 -5.74 -7.55
C ASN A 60 10.55 -4.76 -7.35
N PRO A 61 10.24 -3.93 -8.36
CA PRO A 61 9.05 -3.10 -8.34
C PRO A 61 7.79 -3.92 -8.06
N PRO A 62 6.98 -3.55 -7.06
CA PRO A 62 5.71 -4.23 -6.83
C PRO A 62 4.78 -3.99 -8.03
N SER A 63 3.85 -4.92 -8.25
CA SER A 63 2.79 -4.74 -9.25
C SER A 63 1.46 -4.52 -8.55
N TRP A 64 0.48 -3.96 -9.25
CA TRP A 64 -0.89 -3.80 -8.73
C TRP A 64 -1.50 -5.11 -8.19
N ARG A 65 -1.01 -6.28 -8.64
CA ARG A 65 -1.46 -7.59 -8.15
C ARG A 65 -1.20 -7.76 -6.67
N THR A 66 -0.12 -7.19 -6.14
CA THR A 66 0.21 -7.22 -4.71
C THR A 66 -0.90 -6.62 -3.86
N TRP A 67 -1.62 -5.62 -4.37
CA TRP A 67 -2.77 -5.03 -3.69
C TRP A 67 -4.07 -5.76 -4.02
N LEU A 68 -4.35 -6.03 -5.29
CA LEU A 68 -5.64 -6.62 -5.68
C LEU A 68 -5.83 -8.05 -5.18
N MET A 69 -4.75 -8.82 -5.06
CA MET A 69 -4.79 -10.21 -4.55
C MET A 69 -4.70 -10.30 -3.03
N ALA A 70 -4.50 -9.18 -2.32
CA ALA A 70 -4.37 -9.20 -0.87
C ALA A 70 -5.69 -9.68 -0.23
N GLY A 71 -5.61 -10.71 0.62
CA GLY A 71 -6.79 -11.24 1.31
C GLY A 71 -7.77 -12.04 0.44
N LEU A 72 -7.47 -12.25 -0.86
CA LEU A 72 -8.22 -13.18 -1.70
C LEU A 72 -7.66 -14.59 -1.51
N SER A 73 -8.47 -15.48 -0.95
CA SER A 73 -8.14 -16.91 -0.81
C SER A 73 -8.01 -17.54 -2.19
N SER A 74 -6.85 -18.14 -2.47
CA SER A 74 -6.64 -18.98 -3.67
C SER A 74 -6.98 -20.45 -3.43
N SER A 75 -7.19 -20.83 -2.17
CA SER A 75 -7.59 -22.17 -1.75
C SER A 75 -9.09 -22.37 -1.92
N GLY A 76 -9.47 -23.46 -2.59
CA GLY A 76 -10.86 -23.92 -2.63
C GLY A 76 -11.36 -24.33 -1.23
N PRO A 77 -12.68 -24.57 -1.09
CA PRO A 77 -13.25 -25.06 0.16
C PRO A 77 -12.56 -26.37 0.59
N ASP A 78 -12.36 -26.54 1.89
CA ASP A 78 -11.73 -27.72 2.47
C ASP A 78 -12.57 -28.97 2.17
N GLU A 79 -12.02 -29.89 1.36
CA GLU A 79 -12.70 -31.12 0.93
C GLU A 79 -13.05 -32.05 2.11
N THR A 80 -12.50 -31.79 3.30
CA THR A 80 -12.70 -32.60 4.50
C THR A 80 -14.04 -32.37 5.20
N VAL A 81 -14.75 -31.26 4.93
CA VAL A 81 -16.04 -30.93 5.55
C VAL A 81 -17.20 -31.39 4.66
N SER A 82 -17.36 -32.69 4.50
CA SER A 82 -18.51 -33.26 3.77
C SER A 82 -19.71 -33.48 4.70
N VAL A 83 -20.53 -32.46 4.89
CA VAL A 83 -21.82 -32.61 5.58
C VAL A 83 -22.83 -33.25 4.62
N THR A 84 -23.11 -34.54 4.81
CA THR A 84 -24.08 -35.28 4.00
C THR A 84 -25.45 -35.26 4.70
N PRO A 85 -26.50 -34.65 4.12
CA PRO A 85 -27.83 -34.63 4.74
C PRO A 85 -28.45 -36.04 4.75
N GLU A 86 -28.99 -36.46 5.89
CA GLU A 86 -29.56 -37.82 6.06
C GLU A 86 -31.05 -37.90 5.71
N ASN A 87 -31.78 -36.78 5.79
CA ASN A 87 -33.23 -36.75 5.52
C ASN A 87 -33.65 -35.56 4.64
N ARG A 88 -34.91 -35.59 4.15
CA ARG A 88 -35.44 -34.56 3.25
C ARG A 88 -35.46 -33.16 3.86
N LEU A 89 -35.72 -33.04 5.17
CA LEU A 89 -35.73 -31.76 5.88
C LEU A 89 -34.32 -31.16 5.96
N GLN A 90 -33.33 -31.97 6.38
CA GLN A 90 -31.92 -31.59 6.42
C GLN A 90 -31.40 -31.24 5.03
N LYS A 91 -31.81 -31.96 3.98
CA LYS A 91 -31.43 -31.65 2.59
C LYS A 91 -31.94 -30.28 2.16
N ALA A 92 -33.18 -29.94 2.47
CA ALA A 92 -33.75 -28.63 2.15
C ALA A 92 -33.02 -27.49 2.90
N LEU A 93 -32.75 -27.69 4.19
CA LEU A 93 -31.99 -26.73 5.01
C LEU A 93 -30.56 -26.54 4.50
N TRP A 94 -29.86 -27.64 4.19
CA TRP A 94 -28.53 -27.60 3.61
C TRP A 94 -28.51 -26.86 2.27
N GLN A 95 -29.44 -27.16 1.36
CA GLN A 95 -29.54 -26.44 0.07
C GLN A 95 -29.84 -24.95 0.24
N ALA A 96 -30.65 -24.57 1.24
CA ALA A 96 -30.89 -23.16 1.56
C ALA A 96 -29.62 -22.49 2.09
N ALA A 97 -28.94 -23.10 3.05
CA ALA A 97 -27.71 -22.59 3.64
C ALA A 97 -26.58 -22.46 2.60
N VAL A 98 -26.41 -23.44 1.70
CA VAL A 98 -25.41 -23.37 0.62
C VAL A 98 -25.70 -22.21 -0.34
N ARG A 99 -26.96 -22.02 -0.75
CA ARG A 99 -27.33 -20.89 -1.62
C ARG A 99 -27.11 -19.54 -0.93
N GLN A 100 -27.44 -19.45 0.35
CA GLN A 100 -27.21 -18.25 1.16
C GLN A 100 -25.70 -17.96 1.28
N GLY A 101 -24.90 -18.95 1.69
CA GLY A 101 -23.45 -18.80 1.83
C GLY A 101 -22.76 -18.45 0.51
N TRP A 102 -23.24 -18.96 -0.63
CA TRP A 102 -22.74 -18.55 -1.94
C TRP A 102 -23.08 -17.09 -2.28
N GLY A 103 -24.27 -16.63 -1.89
CA GLY A 103 -24.66 -15.23 -2.01
C GLY A 103 -23.79 -14.31 -1.18
N GLU A 104 -23.64 -14.62 0.10
CA GLU A 104 -22.82 -13.87 1.06
C GLU A 104 -21.33 -13.87 0.66
N GLY A 105 -20.81 -15.01 0.21
CA GLY A 105 -19.43 -15.14 -0.25
C GLY A 105 -19.13 -14.25 -1.47
N ARG A 106 -20.05 -14.16 -2.44
CA ARG A 106 -19.90 -13.23 -3.57
C ARG A 106 -19.89 -11.78 -3.12
N GLN A 107 -20.82 -11.39 -2.26
CA GLN A 107 -20.88 -10.03 -1.73
C GLN A 107 -19.60 -9.65 -0.95
N SER A 108 -19.10 -10.57 -0.13
CA SER A 108 -17.85 -10.38 0.62
C SER A 108 -16.63 -10.26 -0.31
N ALA A 109 -16.58 -11.06 -1.38
CA ALA A 109 -15.53 -10.97 -2.39
C ALA A 109 -15.56 -9.64 -3.14
N ASP A 110 -16.74 -9.15 -3.51
CA ASP A 110 -16.91 -7.85 -4.18
C ASP A 110 -16.45 -6.69 -3.27
N GLN A 111 -16.85 -6.70 -2.01
CA GLN A 111 -16.42 -5.71 -1.01
C GLN A 111 -14.91 -5.73 -0.79
N THR A 112 -14.31 -6.93 -0.74
CA THR A 112 -12.87 -7.10 -0.60
C THR A 112 -12.12 -6.54 -1.80
N LEU A 113 -12.61 -6.81 -3.01
CA LEU A 113 -12.04 -6.28 -4.25
C LEU A 113 -12.10 -4.75 -4.28
N GLU A 114 -13.24 -4.17 -3.90
CA GLU A 114 -13.42 -2.72 -3.81
C GLU A 114 -12.44 -2.09 -2.81
N ALA A 115 -12.34 -2.66 -1.59
CA ALA A 115 -11.40 -2.21 -0.58
C ALA A 115 -9.94 -2.29 -1.06
N ASN A 116 -9.57 -3.38 -1.74
CA ASN A 116 -8.24 -3.55 -2.31
C ASN A 116 -7.93 -2.52 -3.40
N PHE A 117 -8.92 -2.20 -4.25
CA PHE A 117 -8.76 -1.18 -5.29
C PHE A 117 -8.60 0.22 -4.70
N ASN A 118 -9.36 0.53 -3.66
CA ASN A 118 -9.24 1.78 -2.90
C ASN A 118 -7.86 1.88 -2.24
N ARG A 119 -7.38 0.80 -1.63
CA ARG A 119 -6.03 0.74 -1.05
C ARG A 119 -4.94 0.93 -2.10
N LEU A 120 -5.03 0.24 -3.25
CA LEU A 120 -4.10 0.40 -4.36
C LEU A 120 -4.03 1.86 -4.83
N THR A 121 -5.19 2.48 -5.05
CA THR A 121 -5.29 3.85 -5.54
C THR A 121 -4.75 4.85 -4.52
N ARG A 122 -5.10 4.69 -3.25
CA ARG A 122 -4.58 5.51 -2.14
C ARG A 122 -3.07 5.38 -2.04
N ASP A 123 -2.56 4.15 -1.97
CA ASP A 123 -1.12 3.91 -1.76
C ASP A 123 -0.29 4.45 -2.94
N TYR A 124 -0.73 4.23 -4.18
CA TYR A 124 -0.05 4.76 -5.37
C TYR A 124 -0.05 6.30 -5.41
N ARG A 125 -1.20 6.93 -5.13
CA ARG A 125 -1.30 8.40 -5.06
C ARG A 125 -0.46 8.97 -3.93
N GLY A 126 -0.44 8.31 -2.77
CA GLY A 126 0.38 8.74 -1.63
C GLY A 126 1.87 8.71 -1.93
N MET A 127 2.35 7.70 -2.67
CA MET A 127 3.74 7.65 -3.14
C MET A 127 4.08 8.75 -4.16
N LEU A 128 3.13 9.09 -5.05
CA LEU A 128 3.28 10.24 -5.95
C LEU A 128 3.32 11.56 -5.18
N MET A 129 2.47 11.69 -4.16
CA MET A 129 2.41 12.86 -3.30
C MET A 129 3.70 13.04 -2.51
N TYR A 130 4.31 11.96 -2.00
CA TYR A 130 5.64 12.01 -1.41
C TYR A 130 6.64 12.71 -2.34
N SER A 131 6.68 12.32 -3.62
CA SER A 131 7.60 12.91 -4.59
C SER A 131 7.35 14.41 -4.79
N GLN A 132 6.09 14.85 -4.71
CA GLN A 132 5.72 16.26 -4.76
C GLN A 132 6.17 17.00 -3.50
N LEU A 133 5.85 16.47 -2.31
CA LEU A 133 6.19 17.08 -1.03
C LEU A 133 7.71 17.18 -0.84
N LEU A 134 8.46 16.18 -1.31
CA LEU A 134 9.92 16.16 -1.28
C LEU A 134 10.50 17.33 -2.09
N ARG A 135 9.99 17.57 -3.31
CA ARG A 135 10.41 18.71 -4.13
C ARG A 135 10.05 20.06 -3.51
N GLN A 136 8.99 20.09 -2.70
CA GLN A 136 8.56 21.31 -2.01
C GLN A 136 9.25 21.49 -0.64
N GLY A 137 10.10 20.56 -0.20
CA GLY A 137 10.77 20.62 1.09
C GLY A 137 9.88 20.34 2.31
N PHE A 138 8.68 19.77 2.12
CA PHE A 138 7.75 19.43 3.21
C PHE A 138 8.14 18.13 3.92
N ILE A 139 8.90 17.27 3.26
CA ILE A 139 9.34 15.96 3.75
C ILE A 139 10.79 15.72 3.32
N THR A 140 11.57 15.04 4.16
CA THR A 140 12.93 14.61 3.85
C THR A 140 12.95 13.24 3.20
N ALA A 141 14.01 12.97 2.43
CA ALA A 141 14.29 11.62 1.96
C ALA A 141 14.84 10.75 3.10
N PRO A 142 14.60 9.43 3.06
CA PRO A 142 15.23 8.52 4.00
C PRO A 142 16.75 8.53 3.81
N VAL A 143 17.49 8.32 4.90
CA VAL A 143 18.95 8.23 4.86
C VAL A 143 19.34 6.77 4.72
N VAL A 144 19.90 6.41 3.57
CA VAL A 144 20.41 5.05 3.31
C VAL A 144 21.90 4.98 3.61
N THR A 145 22.31 3.99 4.39
CA THR A 145 23.72 3.63 4.57
C THR A 145 24.08 2.44 3.71
N ASP A 146 25.30 2.46 3.17
CA ASP A 146 25.81 1.44 2.29
C ASP A 146 27.18 0.96 2.78
N GLN A 147 27.28 -0.32 3.12
CA GLN A 147 28.49 -0.94 3.63
C GLN A 147 28.92 -2.04 2.67
N GLN A 148 30.09 -1.87 2.05
CA GLN A 148 30.70 -2.89 1.21
C GLN A 148 31.74 -3.68 2.01
N GLN A 149 31.62 -5.00 1.97
CA GLN A 149 32.59 -5.94 2.52
C GLN A 149 33.18 -6.76 1.37
N THR A 150 34.51 -6.71 1.21
CA THR A 150 35.19 -7.34 0.08
C THR A 150 35.09 -8.86 0.13
N VAL A 151 35.15 -9.46 1.33
CA VAL A 151 35.06 -10.90 1.56
C VAL A 151 34.42 -11.19 2.92
N THR A 152 33.37 -12.00 2.94
CA THR A 152 32.68 -12.46 4.15
C THR A 152 32.40 -13.96 4.03
N GLY A 153 32.78 -14.78 5.00
CA GLY A 153 32.53 -16.22 4.89
C GLY A 153 33.24 -17.11 5.91
N ASP A 154 32.91 -18.39 5.86
CA ASP A 154 33.56 -19.46 6.62
C ASP A 154 34.17 -20.51 5.67
N ARG A 155 34.57 -21.67 6.20
CA ARG A 155 35.21 -22.75 5.43
C ARG A 155 34.28 -23.41 4.39
N GLN A 156 32.97 -23.23 4.50
CA GLN A 156 31.98 -23.83 3.59
C GLN A 156 31.28 -22.82 2.68
N LYS A 157 31.30 -21.52 3.03
CA LYS A 157 30.71 -20.46 2.21
C LYS A 157 31.56 -19.20 2.23
N LEU A 158 32.06 -18.81 1.06
CA LEU A 158 32.73 -17.55 0.81
C LEU A 158 31.80 -16.63 0.02
N THR A 159 31.55 -15.43 0.54
CA THR A 159 30.82 -14.36 -0.14
C THR A 159 31.84 -13.28 -0.51
N THR A 160 31.94 -12.94 -1.79
CA THR A 160 32.86 -11.93 -2.30
C THR A 160 32.05 -10.75 -2.84
N GLY A 161 32.43 -9.52 -2.49
CA GLY A 161 31.69 -8.32 -2.90
C GLY A 161 30.34 -8.17 -2.21
N ASP A 162 30.27 -8.51 -0.93
CA ASP A 162 29.08 -8.36 -0.10
C ASP A 162 28.77 -6.86 0.09
N ARG A 163 27.49 -6.48 -0.05
CA ARG A 163 27.05 -5.08 0.04
C ARG A 163 25.75 -5.04 0.83
N VAL A 164 25.80 -4.42 2.00
CA VAL A 164 24.67 -4.28 2.91
C VAL A 164 24.17 -2.84 2.84
N ARG A 165 22.90 -2.67 2.46
CA ARG A 165 22.20 -1.39 2.52
C ARG A 165 21.15 -1.42 3.63
N SER A 166 21.09 -0.35 4.40
CA SER A 166 20.13 -0.20 5.49
C SER A 166 19.54 1.22 5.51
N LEU A 167 18.28 1.32 5.93
CA LEU A 167 17.62 2.60 6.20
C LEU A 167 18.06 3.03 7.60
N LYS A 168 18.91 4.06 7.67
CA LYS A 168 19.41 4.62 8.93
C LYS A 168 18.37 5.53 9.55
N GLU A 169 17.73 6.36 8.73
CA GLU A 169 16.67 7.28 9.15
C GLU A 169 15.54 7.24 8.14
N ASN A 170 14.32 7.32 8.64
CA ASN A 170 13.15 7.27 7.80
C ASN A 170 12.83 8.64 7.17
N ALA A 171 12.01 8.64 6.12
CA ALA A 171 11.43 9.88 5.62
C ALA A 171 10.58 10.54 6.72
N GLY A 172 10.68 11.87 6.85
CA GLY A 172 9.98 12.61 7.90
C GLY A 172 9.57 14.00 7.46
N PHE A 173 8.41 14.46 7.93
CA PHE A 173 7.94 15.82 7.65
C PHE A 173 8.87 16.86 8.28
N VAL A 174 9.03 17.99 7.58
CA VAL A 174 9.81 19.15 8.03
C VAL A 174 8.83 20.19 8.58
N PRO A 175 8.72 20.40 9.89
CA PRO A 175 7.81 21.40 10.45
C PRO A 175 8.31 22.85 10.24
N ASP A 176 9.61 23.01 9.97
CA ASP A 176 10.25 24.29 9.73
C ASP A 176 9.90 24.83 8.33
N LYS A 177 9.03 25.85 8.32
CA LYS A 177 8.50 26.48 7.10
C LYS A 177 9.56 27.20 6.28
N THR A 178 10.70 27.56 6.85
CA THR A 178 11.76 28.28 6.14
C THR A 178 12.40 27.43 5.04
N GLN A 179 12.27 26.12 5.14
CA GLN A 179 12.79 25.14 4.19
C GLN A 179 11.79 24.81 3.06
N TRP A 180 10.57 25.35 3.16
CA TRP A 180 9.49 25.02 2.23
C TRP A 180 9.54 25.89 0.98
N HIS A 181 9.28 25.25 -0.16
CA HIS A 181 9.21 25.86 -1.47
C HIS A 181 7.81 25.60 -2.06
N PRO A 182 6.77 26.30 -1.55
CA PRO A 182 5.39 26.03 -1.94
C PRO A 182 5.13 26.46 -3.39
N VAL A 183 4.41 25.63 -4.13
CA VAL A 183 3.92 25.98 -5.46
C VAL A 183 2.65 26.81 -5.31
N ILE A 184 2.75 28.12 -5.51
CA ILE A 184 1.59 29.01 -5.50
C ILE A 184 0.75 28.76 -6.76
N ARG A 185 -0.33 27.99 -6.65
CA ARG A 185 -1.34 27.89 -7.70
C ARG A 185 -2.29 29.07 -7.57
N LYS A 186 -2.29 29.97 -8.56
CA LYS A 186 -3.32 31.01 -8.68
C LYS A 186 -4.62 30.31 -9.04
N VAL A 187 -5.55 30.24 -8.09
CA VAL A 187 -6.94 29.84 -8.38
C VAL A 187 -7.53 31.01 -9.17
N GLN A 188 -7.85 30.78 -10.45
CA GLN A 188 -8.56 31.77 -11.25
C GLN A 188 -10.03 31.78 -10.78
N PRO A 189 -10.60 32.96 -10.49
CA PRO A 189 -11.95 33.09 -9.96
C PRO A 189 -13.03 32.65 -10.94
#